data_AF-A0A4Q3JDT3-F1
#
_entry.id   AF-A0A4Q3JDT3-F1
#
_cell.length_a   1.000
_cell.length_b   1.000
_cell.length_c   1.000
_cell.angle_alpha   90.00
_cell.angle_beta   90.00
_cell.angle_gamma   90.00
#
_symmetry.space_group_name_H-M   'P 1'
#
loop_
_entity.id
_entity.type
_entity.pdbx_description
1 polymer ?
#
loop_
_entity_poly.entity_id
_entity_poly.type
_entity_poly.pdbx_seq_one_letter_code
_entity_poly.pdbx_strand_id
1 'polypeptide(L)'
;VGVGAGQMSRVVSVQIAGEKAGDRARGSVLASDAFFPFADGVEAALARGVTAIAQPGGSVRDAEVIAAVDRAGAAMIFTGARHFRH
;
A
#
# COMPACT_ATOMS: atom_id res chain seq x y z
N VAL A 1 3.24 -10.51 -2.45
CA VAL A 1 2.60 -11.71 -1.85
C VAL A 1 2.50 -11.53 -0.35
N GLY A 2 1.56 -12.19 0.35
CA GLY A 2 1.32 -12.00 1.78
C GLY A 2 0.14 -11.09 2.06
N VAL A 3 -0.55 -11.31 3.19
CA VAL A 3 -1.81 -10.63 3.55
C VAL A 3 -1.78 -10.17 5.00
N GLY A 4 -1.98 -8.88 5.21
CA GLY A 4 -2.27 -8.27 6.51
C GLY A 4 -3.70 -7.74 6.50
N ALA A 5 -4.58 -8.37 7.27
CA ALA A 5 -5.99 -8.06 7.36
C ALA A 5 -6.40 -7.83 8.81
N GLY A 6 -7.54 -7.14 9.00
CA GLY A 6 -8.15 -6.94 10.32
C GLY A 6 -7.38 -6.02 11.27
N GLN A 7 -6.49 -5.17 10.75
CA GLN A 7 -5.75 -4.21 11.58
C GLN A 7 -6.47 -2.88 11.66
N MET A 8 -6.38 -2.24 12.83
CA MET A 8 -6.88 -0.87 13.05
C MET A 8 -6.08 0.17 12.26
N SER A 9 -4.81 -0.11 11.99
CA SER A 9 -3.89 0.76 11.27
C SER A 9 -3.47 0.15 9.93
N ARG A 10 -3.49 0.98 8.88
CA ARG A 10 -3.14 0.55 7.52
C ARG A 10 -1.67 0.22 7.37
N VAL A 11 -0.77 0.98 7.99
CA VAL A 11 0.67 0.69 7.95
C VAL A 11 0.98 -0.66 8.60
N VAL A 12 0.27 -1.03 9.67
CA VAL A 12 0.43 -2.34 10.32
C VAL A 12 -0.03 -3.47 9.39
N SER A 13 -1.14 -3.30 8.67
CA SER A 13 -1.55 -4.26 7.63
C SER A 13 -0.46 -4.46 6.57
N VAL A 14 0.18 -3.38 6.10
CA VAL A 14 1.27 -3.47 5.11
C VAL A 14 2.50 -4.17 5.69
N GLN A 15 2.87 -3.83 6.94
CA GLN A 15 4.00 -4.45 7.63
C GLN A 15 3.78 -5.97 7.77
N ILE A 16 2.61 -6.41 8.25
CA ILE A 16 2.28 -7.84 8.36
C ILE A 16 2.28 -8.52 6.97
N ALA A 17 1.69 -7.87 5.97
CA ALA A 17 1.64 -8.42 4.61
C ALA A 17 3.07 -8.66 4.06
N GLY A 18 3.95 -7.67 4.20
CA GLY A 18 5.33 -7.80 3.74
C GLY A 18 6.18 -8.75 4.60
N GLU A 19 5.91 -8.91 5.89
CA GLU A 19 6.60 -9.90 6.73
C GLU A 19 6.26 -11.31 6.28
N LYS A 20 4.98 -11.58 6.03
CA LYS A 20 4.52 -12.87 5.45
C LYS A 20 5.04 -13.08 4.03
N ALA A 21 5.31 -12.02 3.29
CA ALA A 21 5.90 -12.09 1.96
C ALA A 21 7.34 -12.60 2.02
N GLY A 22 8.14 -12.06 2.95
CA GLY A 22 9.59 -12.17 2.95
C GLY A 22 10.18 -11.65 1.63
N ASP A 23 11.21 -12.31 1.13
CA ASP A 23 11.92 -11.94 -0.11
C ASP A 23 11.02 -11.91 -1.35
N ARG A 24 9.90 -12.65 -1.31
CA ARG A 24 8.92 -12.68 -2.41
C ARG A 24 8.14 -11.37 -2.55
N ALA A 25 8.27 -10.42 -1.63
CA ALA A 25 7.71 -9.07 -1.80
C ALA A 25 8.33 -8.32 -2.98
N ARG A 26 9.61 -8.58 -3.28
CA ARG A 26 10.35 -7.88 -4.32
C ARG A 26 9.78 -8.17 -5.71
N GLY A 27 9.49 -7.13 -6.48
CA GLY A 27 8.84 -7.24 -7.79
C GLY A 27 7.34 -7.50 -7.73
N SER A 28 6.74 -7.59 -6.53
CA SER A 28 5.31 -7.85 -6.38
C SER A 28 4.47 -6.58 -6.38
N VAL A 29 3.15 -6.75 -6.38
CA VAL A 29 2.15 -5.69 -6.41
C VAL A 29 1.37 -5.67 -5.09
N LEU A 30 1.01 -4.48 -4.61
CA LEU A 30 0.17 -4.29 -3.43
C LEU A 30 -1.23 -3.80 -3.83
N ALA A 31 -2.28 -4.37 -3.24
CA ALA A 31 -3.63 -3.84 -3.31
C ALA A 31 -4.11 -3.46 -1.90
N SER A 32 -4.73 -2.30 -1.78
CA SER A 32 -5.33 -1.80 -0.55
C SER A 32 -6.84 -1.62 -0.74
N ASP A 33 -7.64 -2.19 0.17
CA ASP A 33 -9.11 -2.12 0.19
C ASP A 33 -9.65 -0.72 0.54
N ALA A 34 -8.81 0.12 1.15
CA ALA A 34 -9.10 1.50 1.50
C ALA A 34 -7.91 2.42 1.16
N PHE A 35 -8.14 3.73 1.15
CA PHE A 35 -7.06 4.68 0.87
C PHE A 35 -5.97 4.68 1.94
N PHE A 36 -4.78 5.16 1.58
CA PHE A 36 -3.69 5.39 2.52
C PHE A 36 -3.87 6.78 3.17
N PRO A 37 -4.03 6.85 4.50
CA PRO A 37 -4.18 8.13 5.19
C PRO A 37 -2.87 8.92 5.27
N PHE A 38 -1.72 8.23 5.19
CA PHE A 38 -0.37 8.78 5.23
C PHE A 38 0.54 7.99 4.28
N ALA A 39 1.70 8.56 3.94
CA ALA A 39 2.69 7.94 3.06
C ALA A 39 3.40 6.71 3.68
N ASP A 40 3.41 6.59 5.00
CA ASP A 40 4.09 5.52 5.75
C ASP A 40 3.71 4.09 5.27
N GLY A 41 2.44 3.87 4.96
CA GLY A 41 1.95 2.61 4.45
C GLY A 41 2.50 2.26 3.07
N VAL A 42 2.60 3.23 2.16
CA VAL A 42 3.18 2.98 0.83
C VAL A 42 4.70 2.88 0.91
N GLU A 43 5.36 3.70 1.72
CA GLU A 43 6.80 3.66 1.95
C GLU A 43 7.24 2.30 2.51
N ALA A 44 6.47 1.72 3.44
CA ALA A 44 6.74 0.39 3.99
C ALA A 44 6.66 -0.72 2.91
N ALA A 45 5.75 -0.58 1.94
CA ALA A 45 5.64 -1.52 0.83
C ALA A 45 6.80 -1.35 -0.17
N LEU A 46 7.13 -0.11 -0.52
CA LEU A 46 8.19 0.24 -1.46
C LEU A 46 9.57 -0.18 -0.93
N ALA A 47 9.82 -0.01 0.38
CA ALA A 47 11.04 -0.48 1.03
C ALA A 47 11.26 -2.01 0.91
N ARG A 48 10.19 -2.78 0.64
CA ARG A 48 10.24 -4.22 0.39
C ARG A 48 10.27 -4.59 -1.10
N GLY A 49 10.41 -3.60 -1.97
CA GLY A 49 10.54 -3.79 -3.41
C GLY A 49 9.22 -4.04 -4.13
N VAL A 50 8.08 -3.59 -3.58
CA VAL A 50 6.82 -3.54 -4.32
C VAL A 50 6.95 -2.54 -5.48
N THR A 51 6.50 -2.93 -6.67
CA THR A 51 6.68 -2.14 -7.91
C THR A 51 5.43 -1.39 -8.34
N ALA A 52 4.24 -1.79 -7.88
CA ALA A 52 3.04 -1.01 -8.03
C ALA A 52 2.04 -1.19 -6.87
N ILE A 53 1.21 -0.17 -6.66
CA ILE A 53 0.23 -0.09 -5.57
C ILE A 53 -1.13 0.33 -6.15
N ALA A 54 -2.17 -0.48 -5.92
CA ALA A 54 -3.55 -0.14 -6.23
C ALA A 54 -4.31 0.22 -4.96
N GLN A 55 -4.96 1.38 -4.94
CA GLN A 55 -5.76 1.85 -3.80
C GLN A 55 -6.94 2.72 -4.27
N PRO A 56 -7.97 2.99 -3.45
CA PRO A 56 -9.16 3.71 -3.92
C PRO A 56 -8.94 5.19 -4.25
N GLY A 57 -8.01 5.85 -3.59
CA GLY A 57 -7.88 7.32 -3.58
C GLY A 57 -8.94 7.97 -2.71
N GLY A 58 -8.92 9.31 -2.67
CA GLY A 58 -9.86 10.15 -1.90
C GLY A 58 -9.34 10.58 -0.53
N SER A 59 -8.05 10.40 -0.25
CA SER A 59 -7.43 10.98 0.95
C SER A 59 -7.16 12.46 0.73
N VAL A 60 -7.37 13.29 1.76
CA VAL A 60 -6.89 14.68 1.74
C VAL A 60 -5.37 14.78 1.57
N ARG A 61 -4.65 13.67 1.80
CA ARG A 61 -3.20 13.54 1.68
C ARG A 61 -2.74 12.71 0.48
N ASP A 62 -3.59 12.48 -0.52
CA ASP A 62 -3.19 11.70 -1.69
C ASP A 62 -1.94 12.28 -2.38
N ALA A 63 -1.77 13.60 -2.40
CA ALA A 63 -0.56 14.23 -2.95
C ALA A 63 0.74 13.77 -2.26
N GLU A 64 0.74 13.62 -0.94
CA GLU A 64 1.91 13.13 -0.19
C GLU A 64 2.20 11.66 -0.50
N VAL A 65 1.14 10.85 -0.62
CA VAL A 65 1.21 9.42 -0.94
C VAL A 65 1.71 9.20 -2.36
N ILE A 66 1.20 9.96 -3.34
CA ILE A 66 1.64 9.92 -4.74
C ILE A 66 3.12 10.30 -4.83
N ALA A 67 3.52 11.40 -4.19
CA ALA A 67 4.91 11.84 -4.21
C ALA A 67 5.87 10.78 -3.63
N ALA A 68 5.45 10.01 -2.63
CA ALA A 68 6.25 8.90 -2.09
C ALA A 68 6.42 7.75 -3.10
N VAL A 69 5.36 7.42 -3.84
CA VAL A 69 5.42 6.41 -4.91
C VAL A 69 6.28 6.87 -6.08
N ASP A 70 6.11 8.12 -6.51
CA ASP A 70 6.89 8.72 -7.61
C ASP A 70 8.39 8.74 -7.29
N ARG A 71 8.77 9.13 -6.06
CA ARG A 71 10.17 9.10 -5.59
C ARG A 71 10.77 7.70 -5.64
N ALA A 72 9.96 6.66 -5.46
CA ALA A 72 10.42 5.27 -5.52
C ALA A 72 10.41 4.69 -6.93
N GLY A 73 9.95 5.43 -7.94
CA GLY A 73 9.83 4.95 -9.33
C GLY A 73 8.83 3.80 -9.50
N ALA A 74 7.84 3.71 -8.60
CA ALA A 74 6.79 2.70 -8.65
C ALA A 74 5.50 3.27 -9.29
N ALA A 75 4.56 2.41 -9.65
CA ALA A 75 3.26 2.84 -10.18
C ALA A 75 2.19 2.90 -9.08
N MET A 76 1.33 3.92 -9.11
CA MET A 76 0.12 3.99 -8.29
C MET A 76 -1.12 4.03 -9.16
N ILE A 77 -2.13 3.22 -8.81
CA ILE A 77 -3.41 3.11 -9.51
C ILE A 77 -4.54 3.47 -8.54
N PHE A 78 -5.43 4.37 -8.96
CA PHE A 78 -6.65 4.69 -8.23
C PHE A 78 -7.85 3.93 -8.77
N THR A 79 -8.53 3.18 -7.89
CA THR A 79 -9.72 2.39 -8.28
C THR A 79 -11.03 3.16 -8.13
N GLY A 80 -11.05 4.23 -7.33
CA GLY A 80 -12.26 5.00 -7.02
C GLY A 80 -13.28 4.28 -6.11
N ALA A 81 -13.00 3.06 -5.67
CA ALA A 81 -13.93 2.23 -4.90
C ALA A 81 -13.25 1.59 -3.69
N ARG A 82 -13.88 1.72 -2.51
CA ARG A 82 -13.45 1.08 -1.26
C ARG A 82 -14.18 -0.25 -1.07
N HIS A 83 -13.48 -1.25 -0.54
CA HIS A 83 -14.00 -2.60 -0.32
C HIS A 83 -13.85 -3.06 1.14
N PHE A 84 -14.35 -2.27 2.10
CA PHE A 84 -14.34 -2.68 3.50
C PHE A 84 -15.20 -3.92 3.74
N ARG A 85 -14.66 -4.83 4.57
CA ARG A 85 -15.36 -6.01 5.05
C ARG A 85 -14.91 -6.28 6.49
N HIS A 86 -15.88 -6.48 7.38
CA HIS A 86 -15.69 -6.72 8.81
C HIS A 86 -15.97 -8.18 9.14
#